data_AF-A0A196NUY0-F1
#
_entry.id   AF-A0A196NUY0-F1
#
_cell.length_a   1.000
_cell.length_b   1.000
_cell.length_c   1.000
_cell.angle_alpha   90.00
_cell.angle_beta   90.00
_cell.angle_gamma   90.00
#
_symmetry.space_group_name_H-M   'P 1'
#
loop_
_entity.id
_entity.type
_entity.pdbx_description
1 polymer ?
#
loop_
_entity_poly.entity_id
_entity_poly.type
_entity_poly.pdbx_seq_one_letter_code
_entity_poly.pdbx_strand_id
1 'polypeptide(L)'
;MTKNYSKGAKRRARKAPVGGEGLGLEETPKREKNGRPSRRGRDRDPGIETLKARCRLMGKQVTAKNIGEVRAPWWGCYAGRILGDRTMDAADRADLWSAICHMRKVVTQHDAAIGLPKRHAACMRLLQDSVVIGRVEDTRTDEERVSRASAALMKVEGWLGYTDTRSRSEAKRVVLHDEVCVDPDGLILALRCVSDGIKGKRLSYRGRREG
;
A
#
# COMPACT_ATOMS: atom_id res chain seq x y z
N MET A 1 43.62 52.49 -13.83
CA MET A 1 42.54 53.15 -13.08
C MET A 1 41.52 52.11 -12.61
N THR A 2 41.61 51.67 -11.36
CA THR A 2 40.76 50.63 -10.76
C THR A 2 39.53 51.28 -10.11
N LYS A 3 38.33 51.02 -10.64
CA LYS A 3 37.07 51.55 -10.08
C LYS A 3 36.72 50.83 -8.78
N ASN A 4 36.82 51.54 -7.66
CA ASN A 4 36.33 51.08 -6.35
C ASN A 4 34.80 51.12 -6.32
N TYR A 5 34.16 49.96 -6.50
CA TYR A 5 32.71 49.82 -6.34
C TYR A 5 32.30 49.82 -4.85
N SER A 6 31.29 50.62 -4.50
CA SER A 6 30.72 50.65 -3.15
C SER A 6 30.09 49.28 -2.78
N LYS A 7 30.05 48.96 -1.48
CA LYS A 7 29.46 47.70 -0.97
C LYS A 7 28.02 47.48 -1.45
N GLY A 8 27.27 48.56 -1.72
CA GLY A 8 25.91 48.50 -2.27
C GLY A 8 25.85 48.03 -3.73
N ALA A 9 26.83 48.41 -4.56
CA ALA A 9 26.90 48.00 -5.97
C ALA A 9 27.24 46.51 -6.11
N LYS A 10 28.17 45.98 -5.30
CA LYS A 10 28.47 44.54 -5.24
C LYS A 10 27.26 43.69 -4.84
N ARG A 11 26.38 44.23 -3.99
CA ARG A 11 25.19 43.51 -3.50
C ARG A 11 24.06 43.48 -4.52
N ARG A 12 23.94 44.47 -5.40
CA ARG A 12 22.99 44.48 -6.53
C ARG A 12 23.47 43.62 -7.70
N ALA A 13 24.78 43.60 -7.96
CA ALA A 13 25.37 42.69 -8.97
C ALA A 13 25.17 41.19 -8.63
N ARG A 14 25.15 40.83 -7.34
CA ARG A 14 24.81 39.47 -6.89
C ARG A 14 23.31 39.12 -6.95
N LYS A 15 22.44 40.10 -7.18
CA LYS A 15 20.97 39.94 -7.12
C LYS A 15 20.29 40.13 -8.47
N ALA A 16 21.03 40.53 -9.50
CA ALA A 16 20.53 40.51 -10.87
C ALA A 16 20.52 39.05 -11.35
N PRO A 17 19.41 38.54 -11.89
CA PRO A 17 19.44 37.27 -12.61
C PRO A 17 20.37 37.47 -13.81
N VAL A 18 21.45 36.71 -13.85
CA VAL A 18 22.24 36.57 -15.07
C VAL A 18 21.30 35.88 -16.06
N GLY A 19 20.67 36.68 -16.91
CA GLY A 19 20.04 36.18 -18.14
C GLY A 19 21.16 35.58 -18.98
N GLY A 20 21.15 34.25 -19.07
CA GLY A 20 22.08 33.48 -19.86
C GLY A 20 21.59 32.03 -19.84
N GLU A 21 21.25 31.54 -21.03
CA GLU A 21 21.02 30.11 -21.27
C GLU A 21 22.19 29.31 -20.69
N GLY A 22 21.89 28.36 -19.79
CA GLY A 22 22.94 27.55 -19.18
C GLY A 22 22.51 26.83 -17.90
N LEU A 23 22.21 25.54 -18.08
CA LEU A 23 22.34 24.45 -17.10
C LEU A 23 21.40 24.48 -15.87
N GLY A 24 20.53 23.47 -15.80
CA GLY A 24 19.64 23.18 -14.66
C GLY A 24 20.39 22.93 -13.37
N LEU A 25 20.82 24.01 -12.72
CA LEU A 25 21.31 24.00 -11.35
C LEU A 25 20.10 24.02 -10.42
N GLU A 26 19.91 22.90 -9.73
CA GLU A 26 18.91 22.76 -8.66
C GLU A 26 18.99 23.93 -7.67
N GLU A 27 17.82 24.44 -7.27
CA GLU A 27 17.70 25.49 -6.28
C GLU A 27 18.36 25.06 -4.96
N THR A 28 19.45 25.72 -4.57
CA THR A 28 20.07 25.49 -3.25
C THR A 28 19.06 25.74 -2.11
N PRO A 29 18.87 24.79 -1.17
CA PRO A 29 17.87 24.93 -0.12
C PRO A 29 18.22 26.06 0.84
N LYS A 30 17.24 26.92 1.13
CA LYS A 30 17.38 28.00 2.12
C LYS A 30 17.73 27.41 3.50
N ARG A 31 18.76 27.97 4.15
CA ARG A 31 19.16 27.61 5.52
C ARG A 31 18.46 28.49 6.55
N GLU A 32 18.20 27.95 7.74
CA GLU A 32 17.74 28.71 8.89
C GLU A 32 18.86 29.64 9.41
N LYS A 33 18.50 30.64 10.23
CA LYS A 33 19.44 31.63 10.81
C LYS A 33 20.55 30.97 11.67
N ASN A 34 20.35 29.72 12.08
CA ASN A 34 21.29 28.88 12.84
C ASN A 34 22.20 28.02 11.94
N GLY A 35 22.19 28.22 10.61
CA GLY A 35 23.02 27.46 9.66
C GLY A 35 22.53 26.04 9.35
N ARG A 36 21.49 25.56 10.03
CA ARG A 36 20.87 24.25 9.75
C ARG A 36 20.03 24.34 8.46
N PRO A 37 19.89 23.23 7.72
CA PRO A 37 18.94 23.15 6.60
C PRO A 37 17.54 23.52 7.10
N SER A 38 16.86 24.45 6.43
CA SER A 38 15.54 24.90 6.87
C SER A 38 14.56 23.73 6.93
N ARG A 39 13.95 23.51 8.10
CA ARG A 39 12.87 22.51 8.25
C ARG A 39 11.62 22.90 7.47
N ARG A 40 11.47 24.17 7.09
CA ARG A 40 10.32 24.65 6.30
C ARG A 40 10.33 24.13 4.86
N GLY A 41 11.47 23.64 4.37
CA GLY A 41 11.64 23.12 3.01
C GLY A 41 11.74 21.59 2.90
N ARG A 42 11.76 20.84 4.01
CA ARG A 42 11.63 19.38 3.94
C ARG A 42 10.15 19.07 3.75
N ASP A 43 9.78 18.82 2.50
CA ASP A 43 8.62 18.05 2.07
C ASP A 43 7.40 18.23 2.99
N ARG A 44 6.64 19.31 2.75
CA ARG A 44 5.19 19.21 3.00
C ARG A 44 4.72 18.13 2.05
N ASP A 45 4.69 16.88 2.51
CA ASP A 45 4.08 15.77 1.80
C ASP A 45 2.72 16.28 1.31
N PRO A 46 2.51 16.41 -0.02
CA PRO A 46 1.33 17.05 -0.57
C PRO A 46 0.04 16.30 -0.17
N GLY A 47 0.17 15.07 0.31
CA GLY A 47 -0.92 14.28 0.87
C GLY A 47 -1.25 14.57 2.34
N ILE A 48 -0.51 15.40 3.08
CA ILE A 48 -0.81 15.63 4.51
C ILE A 48 -2.19 16.26 4.70
N GLU A 49 -2.59 17.26 3.91
CA GLU A 49 -3.92 17.87 4.06
C GLU A 49 -5.06 16.89 3.73
N THR A 50 -4.86 15.99 2.75
CA THR A 50 -5.85 14.94 2.46
C THR A 50 -5.91 13.89 3.55
N LEU A 51 -4.77 13.54 4.18
CA LEU A 51 -4.72 12.66 5.34
C LEU A 51 -5.41 13.30 6.57
N LYS A 52 -5.23 14.61 6.80
CA LYS A 52 -5.94 15.35 7.85
C LYS A 52 -7.45 15.34 7.60
N ALA A 53 -7.88 15.56 6.36
CA ALA A 53 -9.30 15.49 5.98
C ALA A 53 -9.86 14.09 6.23
N ARG A 54 -9.12 13.03 5.87
CA ARG A 54 -9.50 11.65 6.12
C ARG A 54 -9.57 11.33 7.62
N CYS A 55 -8.64 11.83 8.45
CA CYS A 55 -8.75 11.73 9.91
C CYS A 55 -10.08 12.30 10.42
N ARG A 56 -10.47 13.48 9.95
CA ARG A 56 -11.75 14.12 10.34
C ARG A 56 -12.97 13.34 9.88
N LEU A 57 -12.97 12.85 8.65
CA LEU A 57 -14.05 12.00 8.12
C LEU A 57 -14.22 10.71 8.92
N MET A 58 -13.15 10.20 9.49
CA MET A 58 -13.16 9.01 10.36
C MET A 58 -13.41 9.34 11.85
N GLY A 59 -13.74 10.59 12.18
CA GLY A 59 -13.95 11.03 13.57
C GLY A 59 -12.68 11.01 14.45
N LYS A 60 -11.49 10.90 13.86
CA LYS A 60 -10.22 10.86 14.57
C LYS A 60 -9.62 12.25 14.73
N GLN A 61 -9.03 12.53 15.89
CA GLN A 61 -8.25 13.76 16.08
C GLN A 61 -7.05 13.79 15.14
N VAL A 62 -6.70 14.99 14.65
CA VAL A 62 -5.57 15.19 13.75
C VAL A 62 -4.27 15.19 14.55
N THR A 63 -3.79 13.99 14.89
CA THR A 63 -2.51 13.76 15.58
C THR A 63 -1.52 13.06 14.64
N ALA A 64 -0.21 13.18 14.89
CA ALA A 64 0.80 12.51 14.08
C ALA A 64 0.59 10.98 14.03
N LYS A 65 0.17 10.38 15.16
CA LYS A 65 -0.19 8.97 15.26
C LYS A 65 -1.37 8.60 14.34
N ASN A 66 -2.45 9.40 14.37
CA ASN A 66 -3.62 9.13 13.54
C ASN A 66 -3.35 9.41 12.06
N ILE A 67 -2.52 10.39 11.73
CA ILE A 67 -2.09 10.63 10.34
C ILE A 67 -1.28 9.43 9.82
N GLY A 68 -0.37 8.87 10.64
CA GLY A 68 0.35 7.63 10.31
C GLY A 68 -0.60 6.45 10.08
N GLU A 69 -1.59 6.27 10.95
CA GLU A 69 -2.61 5.24 10.82
C GLU A 69 -3.43 5.39 9.52
N VAL A 70 -3.81 6.61 9.19
CA VAL A 70 -4.64 6.93 8.01
C VAL A 70 -3.85 6.88 6.70
N ARG A 71 -2.50 6.94 6.79
CA ARG A 71 -1.57 6.69 5.69
C ARG A 71 -1.45 5.20 5.36
N ALA A 72 -1.83 4.32 6.28
CA ALA A 72 -1.65 2.89 6.09
C ALA A 72 -2.40 2.38 4.84
N PRO A 73 -1.80 1.44 4.08
CA PRO A 73 -2.30 1.02 2.78
C PRO A 73 -3.67 0.32 2.87
N TRP A 74 -4.05 -0.21 4.03
CA TRP A 74 -5.33 -0.89 4.25
C TRP A 74 -6.55 0.02 4.15
N TRP A 75 -6.43 1.34 4.31
CA TRP A 75 -7.55 2.26 4.08
C TRP A 75 -7.93 2.40 2.60
N GLY A 76 -7.09 1.89 1.69
CA GLY A 76 -7.26 1.97 0.24
C GLY A 76 -8.25 0.97 -0.36
N CYS A 77 -8.72 -0.02 0.39
CA CYS A 77 -9.64 -1.07 -0.10
C CYS A 77 -10.70 -1.41 0.94
N TYR A 78 -11.81 -2.05 0.53
CA TYR A 78 -12.89 -2.40 1.46
C TYR A 78 -12.43 -3.43 2.50
N ALA A 79 -11.71 -4.47 2.09
CA ALA A 79 -11.19 -5.48 3.01
C ALA A 79 -10.32 -4.88 4.12
N GLY A 80 -9.43 -3.95 3.75
CA GLY A 80 -8.51 -3.32 4.70
C GLY A 80 -9.20 -2.32 5.64
N ARG A 81 -10.28 -1.66 5.20
CA ARG A 81 -11.14 -0.86 6.10
C ARG A 81 -11.77 -1.71 7.18
N ILE A 82 -12.29 -2.89 6.81
CA ILE A 82 -12.84 -3.83 7.80
C ILE A 82 -11.78 -4.25 8.83
N LEU A 83 -10.54 -4.49 8.41
CA LEU A 83 -9.46 -4.76 9.37
C LEU A 83 -9.23 -3.57 10.31
N GLY A 84 -9.15 -2.36 9.76
CA GLY A 84 -8.98 -1.14 10.55
C GLY A 84 -10.09 -0.92 11.59
N ASP A 85 -11.31 -1.32 11.28
CA ASP A 85 -12.49 -1.14 12.14
C ASP A 85 -12.67 -2.29 13.15
N ARG A 86 -12.33 -3.54 12.79
CA ARG A 86 -12.64 -4.73 13.60
C ARG A 86 -11.46 -5.31 14.38
N THR A 87 -10.21 -5.10 13.95
CA THR A 87 -9.03 -5.61 14.67
C THR A 87 -8.42 -4.57 15.60
N MET A 88 -8.38 -4.89 16.90
CA MET A 88 -7.75 -4.03 17.92
C MET A 88 -6.26 -4.30 18.08
N ASP A 89 -5.82 -5.54 17.86
CA ASP A 89 -4.40 -5.91 17.94
C ASP A 89 -3.65 -5.64 16.62
N ALA A 90 -2.45 -5.10 16.75
CA ALA A 90 -1.61 -4.73 15.61
C ALA A 90 -1.00 -5.96 14.92
N ALA A 91 -0.66 -7.02 15.67
CA ALA A 91 -0.08 -8.23 15.10
C ALA A 91 -1.15 -9.01 14.31
N ASP A 92 -2.34 -9.21 14.90
CA ASP A 92 -3.48 -9.80 14.20
C ASP A 92 -3.83 -9.04 12.93
N ARG A 93 -3.83 -7.71 12.97
CA ARG A 93 -4.10 -6.89 11.78
C ARG A 93 -3.05 -7.10 10.69
N ALA A 94 -1.77 -7.14 11.05
CA ALA A 94 -0.69 -7.37 10.10
C ALA A 94 -0.80 -8.75 9.43
N ASP A 95 -1.19 -9.76 10.19
CA ASP A 95 -1.42 -11.12 9.71
C ASP A 95 -2.56 -11.19 8.70
N LEU A 96 -3.71 -10.59 9.02
CA LEU A 96 -4.87 -10.56 8.12
C LEU A 96 -4.59 -9.71 6.89
N TRP A 97 -3.82 -8.63 7.04
CA TRP A 97 -3.37 -7.84 5.91
C TRP A 97 -2.46 -8.65 4.97
N SER A 98 -1.52 -9.42 5.53
CA SER A 98 -0.69 -10.34 4.75
C SER A 98 -1.53 -11.38 4.01
N ALA A 99 -2.60 -11.89 4.62
CA ALA A 99 -3.55 -12.79 3.95
C ALA A 99 -4.24 -12.13 2.75
N ILE A 100 -4.72 -10.88 2.89
CA ILE A 100 -5.31 -10.09 1.78
C ILE A 100 -4.30 -9.93 0.64
N CYS A 101 -3.08 -9.48 0.95
CA CYS A 101 -2.02 -9.30 -0.03
C CYS A 101 -1.65 -10.62 -0.73
N HIS A 102 -1.58 -11.72 0.02
CA HIS A 102 -1.28 -13.03 -0.51
C HIS A 102 -2.36 -13.53 -1.49
N MET A 103 -3.64 -13.45 -1.10
CA MET A 103 -4.76 -13.82 -1.98
C MET A 103 -4.73 -13.02 -3.28
N ARG A 104 -4.55 -11.69 -3.20
CA ARG A 104 -4.45 -10.82 -4.38
C ARG A 104 -3.26 -11.22 -5.26
N LYS A 105 -2.08 -11.43 -4.67
CA LYS A 105 -0.88 -11.86 -5.40
C LYS A 105 -1.08 -13.17 -6.13
N VAL A 106 -1.63 -14.19 -5.47
CA VAL A 106 -1.85 -15.52 -6.05
C VAL A 106 -2.83 -15.45 -7.22
N VAL A 107 -3.95 -14.75 -7.05
CA VAL A 107 -4.94 -14.60 -8.13
C VAL A 107 -4.37 -13.80 -9.30
N THR A 108 -3.66 -12.71 -9.04
CA THR A 108 -2.97 -11.95 -10.10
C THR A 108 -1.95 -12.79 -10.86
N GLN A 109 -1.16 -13.62 -10.16
CA GLN A 109 -0.19 -14.50 -10.80
C GLN A 109 -0.87 -15.57 -11.64
N HIS A 110 -1.97 -16.14 -11.15
CA HIS A 110 -2.78 -17.10 -11.89
C HIS A 110 -3.38 -16.49 -13.16
N ASP A 111 -4.07 -15.36 -13.02
CA ASP A 111 -4.69 -14.64 -14.15
C ASP A 111 -3.64 -14.31 -15.22
N ALA A 112 -2.47 -13.81 -14.81
CA ALA A 112 -1.37 -13.52 -15.74
C ALA A 112 -0.85 -14.77 -16.44
N ALA A 113 -0.75 -15.92 -15.74
CA ALA A 113 -0.28 -17.17 -16.31
C ALA A 113 -1.23 -17.73 -17.38
N ILE A 114 -2.55 -17.53 -17.22
CA ILE A 114 -3.56 -17.97 -18.19
C ILE A 114 -3.95 -16.90 -19.23
N GLY A 115 -3.23 -15.77 -19.27
CA GLY A 115 -3.47 -14.70 -20.24
C GLY A 115 -4.72 -13.84 -19.98
N LEU A 116 -5.27 -13.86 -18.77
CA LEU A 116 -6.38 -12.98 -18.40
C LEU A 116 -5.92 -11.52 -18.23
N PRO A 117 -6.82 -10.55 -18.48
CA PRO A 117 -6.52 -9.14 -18.25
C PRO A 117 -6.26 -8.85 -16.77
N LYS A 118 -5.46 -7.80 -16.52
CA LYS A 118 -5.19 -7.34 -15.15
C LYS A 118 -6.49 -6.90 -14.48
N ARG A 119 -6.71 -7.35 -13.25
CA ARG A 119 -7.85 -6.91 -12.41
C ARG A 119 -7.78 -5.42 -12.08
N HIS A 120 -8.90 -4.90 -11.58
CA HIS A 120 -9.09 -3.50 -11.23
C HIS A 120 -7.92 -2.90 -10.43
N ALA A 121 -7.59 -1.63 -10.72
CA ALA A 121 -6.41 -0.97 -10.15
C ALA A 121 -6.41 -0.93 -8.62
N ALA A 122 -7.58 -0.86 -7.96
CA ALA A 122 -7.69 -0.90 -6.50
C ALA A 122 -7.16 -2.23 -5.90
N CYS A 123 -7.31 -3.34 -6.62
CA CYS A 123 -6.77 -4.64 -6.23
C CYS A 123 -5.25 -4.71 -6.40
N MET A 124 -4.74 -4.06 -7.44
CA MET A 124 -3.33 -4.11 -7.86
C MET A 124 -2.44 -3.08 -7.17
N ARG A 125 -2.98 -1.92 -6.76
CA ARG A 125 -2.23 -0.82 -6.14
C ARG A 125 -1.56 -1.22 -4.82
N LEU A 126 -2.12 -2.23 -4.14
CA LEU A 126 -1.55 -2.79 -2.91
C LEU A 126 -0.34 -3.71 -3.13
N LEU A 127 -0.09 -4.14 -4.36
CA LEU A 127 1.01 -5.03 -4.71
C LEU A 127 2.25 -4.26 -5.23
N GLN A 128 2.16 -2.93 -5.33
CA GLN A 128 3.15 -2.09 -6.03
C GLN A 128 4.38 -1.70 -5.22
N ASP A 129 4.50 -2.07 -3.94
CA ASP A 129 5.68 -1.76 -3.11
C ASP A 129 6.90 -2.68 -3.32
N SER A 130 6.87 -3.55 -4.34
CA SER A 130 8.11 -4.17 -4.82
C SER A 130 8.75 -3.26 -5.88
N VAL A 131 9.43 -2.22 -5.40
CA VAL A 131 10.40 -1.46 -6.20
C VAL A 131 11.32 -2.46 -6.89
N VAL A 132 11.27 -2.45 -8.22
CA VAL A 132 12.01 -3.32 -9.13
C VAL A 132 13.50 -3.01 -8.99
N ILE A 133 14.18 -3.74 -8.12
CA ILE A 133 15.63 -3.92 -8.18
C ILE A 133 15.84 -5.40 -8.50
N GLY A 134 16.23 -5.69 -9.74
CA GLY A 134 16.58 -7.03 -10.20
C GLY A 134 15.39 -7.96 -10.41
N ARG A 135 14.52 -7.66 -11.39
CA ARG A 135 13.62 -8.69 -11.94
C ARG A 135 14.50 -9.80 -12.53
N VAL A 136 14.67 -10.88 -11.79
CA VAL A 136 15.21 -12.13 -12.32
C VAL A 136 14.26 -12.58 -13.41
N GLU A 137 14.78 -12.76 -14.62
CA GLU A 137 14.02 -13.27 -15.74
C GLU A 137 13.46 -14.64 -15.37
N ASP A 138 12.15 -14.81 -15.53
CA ASP A 138 11.50 -16.05 -15.14
C ASP A 138 11.76 -17.11 -16.21
N THR A 139 12.79 -17.94 -16.02
CA THR A 139 13.23 -18.95 -17.02
C THR A 139 12.32 -20.16 -17.15
N ARG A 140 11.23 -20.23 -16.37
CA ARG A 140 10.25 -21.32 -16.42
C ARG A 140 9.45 -21.32 -17.71
N THR A 141 9.03 -22.51 -18.17
CA THR A 141 8.11 -22.63 -19.32
C THR A 141 6.72 -22.09 -18.97
N ASP A 142 5.92 -21.80 -19.99
CA ASP A 142 4.55 -21.33 -19.76
C ASP A 142 3.70 -22.40 -19.06
N GLU A 143 3.89 -23.70 -19.36
CA GLU A 143 3.18 -24.76 -18.63
C GLU A 143 3.57 -24.80 -17.15
N GLU A 144 4.86 -24.65 -16.83
CA GLU A 144 5.34 -24.62 -15.45
C GLU A 144 4.81 -23.41 -14.68
N ARG A 145 4.71 -22.25 -15.34
CA ARG A 145 4.12 -21.03 -14.76
C ARG A 145 2.65 -21.24 -14.45
N VAL A 146 1.88 -21.76 -15.40
CA VAL A 146 0.45 -22.07 -15.22
C VAL A 146 0.26 -23.10 -14.12
N SER A 147 0.96 -24.23 -14.18
CA SER A 147 0.85 -25.31 -13.18
C SER A 147 1.13 -24.80 -11.77
N ARG A 148 2.20 -24.02 -11.58
CA ARG A 148 2.55 -23.47 -10.27
C ARG A 148 1.55 -22.43 -9.78
N ALA A 149 1.07 -21.55 -10.66
CA ALA A 149 0.08 -20.54 -10.30
C ALA A 149 -1.26 -21.17 -9.93
N SER A 150 -1.70 -22.19 -10.68
CA SER A 150 -2.88 -23.00 -10.37
C SER A 150 -2.73 -23.74 -9.05
N ALA A 151 -1.58 -24.36 -8.78
CA ALA A 151 -1.32 -25.01 -7.50
C ALA A 151 -1.36 -24.01 -6.32
N ALA A 152 -0.84 -22.80 -6.51
CA ALA A 152 -0.92 -21.74 -5.49
C ALA A 152 -2.37 -21.30 -5.25
N LEU A 153 -3.16 -21.13 -6.32
CA LEU A 153 -4.58 -20.80 -6.21
C LEU A 153 -5.36 -21.90 -5.48
N MET A 154 -5.13 -23.16 -5.83
CA MET A 154 -5.76 -24.31 -5.17
C MET A 154 -5.40 -24.41 -3.68
N LYS A 155 -4.19 -24.01 -3.27
CA LYS A 155 -3.84 -23.92 -1.85
C LYS A 155 -4.69 -22.89 -1.11
N VAL A 156 -4.85 -21.69 -1.69
CA VAL A 156 -5.71 -20.65 -1.11
C VAL A 156 -7.17 -21.12 -1.02
N GLU A 157 -7.67 -21.76 -2.08
CA GLU A 157 -9.02 -22.37 -2.08
C GLU A 157 -9.17 -23.45 -1.01
N GLY A 158 -8.16 -24.30 -0.83
CA GLY A 158 -8.12 -25.31 0.22
C GLY A 158 -8.17 -24.70 1.63
N TRP A 159 -7.44 -23.61 1.88
CA TRP A 159 -7.48 -22.90 3.17
C TRP A 159 -8.85 -22.26 3.42
N LEU A 160 -9.44 -21.63 2.40
CA LEU A 160 -10.79 -21.08 2.50
C LEU A 160 -11.86 -22.16 2.71
N GLY A 161 -11.59 -23.40 2.28
CA GLY A 161 -12.45 -24.56 2.56
C GLY A 161 -12.61 -24.89 4.05
N TYR A 162 -11.76 -24.34 4.92
CA TYR A 162 -11.92 -24.44 6.38
C TYR A 162 -12.88 -23.38 6.95
N THR A 163 -13.74 -22.79 6.11
CA THR A 163 -14.81 -21.86 6.52
C THR A 163 -16.12 -22.24 5.85
N ASP A 164 -17.23 -21.65 6.32
CA ASP A 164 -18.52 -21.81 5.67
C ASP A 164 -18.55 -21.14 4.28
N THR A 165 -19.46 -21.59 3.41
CA THR A 165 -19.55 -21.12 2.03
C THR A 165 -19.79 -19.61 1.94
N ARG A 166 -20.56 -19.05 2.86
CA ARG A 166 -20.86 -17.61 2.90
C ARG A 166 -19.59 -16.80 3.20
N SER A 167 -18.85 -17.18 4.25
CA SER A 167 -17.58 -16.54 4.64
C SER A 167 -16.53 -16.63 3.53
N ARG A 168 -16.40 -17.78 2.88
CA ARG A 168 -15.52 -17.97 1.72
C ARG A 168 -15.91 -17.08 0.53
N SER A 169 -17.20 -17.03 0.19
CA SER A 169 -17.71 -16.22 -0.92
C SER A 169 -17.46 -14.73 -0.66
N GLU A 170 -17.75 -14.28 0.56
CA GLU A 170 -17.52 -12.91 1.01
C GLU A 170 -16.04 -12.53 0.87
N ALA A 171 -15.14 -13.38 1.35
CA ALA A 171 -13.70 -13.16 1.22
C ALA A 171 -13.27 -12.96 -0.23
N LYS A 172 -13.77 -13.77 -1.17
CA LYS A 172 -13.43 -13.61 -2.60
C LYS A 172 -13.96 -12.29 -3.16
N ARG A 173 -15.22 -11.96 -2.92
CA ARG A 173 -15.85 -10.71 -3.38
C ARG A 173 -15.10 -9.48 -2.87
N VAL A 174 -14.90 -9.39 -1.56
CA VAL A 174 -14.30 -8.21 -0.94
C VAL A 174 -12.79 -8.13 -1.21
N VAL A 175 -12.07 -9.25 -1.17
CA VAL A 175 -10.61 -9.23 -1.34
C VAL A 175 -10.21 -9.12 -2.81
N LEU A 176 -10.84 -9.87 -3.72
CA LEU A 176 -10.40 -9.97 -5.12
C LEU A 176 -11.09 -8.96 -6.04
N HIS A 177 -12.32 -8.58 -5.72
CA HIS A 177 -13.13 -7.66 -6.52
C HIS A 177 -13.30 -6.28 -5.87
N ASP A 178 -12.81 -6.11 -4.63
CA ASP A 178 -12.95 -4.86 -3.86
C ASP A 178 -14.42 -4.42 -3.76
N GLU A 179 -15.33 -5.39 -3.62
CA GLU A 179 -16.74 -5.13 -3.39
C GLU A 179 -17.00 -4.70 -1.93
N VAL A 180 -18.17 -4.07 -1.71
CA VAL A 180 -18.61 -3.68 -0.36
C VAL A 180 -18.77 -4.93 0.50
N CYS A 181 -18.17 -4.90 1.70
CA CYS A 181 -18.29 -5.98 2.66
C CYS A 181 -19.65 -5.93 3.37
N VAL A 182 -20.44 -6.98 3.17
CA VAL A 182 -21.74 -7.21 3.79
C VAL A 182 -21.60 -8.04 5.07
N ASP A 183 -20.58 -8.90 5.14
CA ASP A 183 -20.35 -9.81 6.27
C ASP A 183 -18.92 -9.70 6.84
N PRO A 184 -18.65 -8.67 7.65
CA PRO A 184 -17.32 -8.42 8.21
C PRO A 184 -16.78 -9.61 9.02
N ASP A 185 -17.64 -10.27 9.80
CA ASP A 185 -17.22 -11.37 10.67
C ASP A 185 -16.86 -12.62 9.85
N GLY A 186 -17.65 -12.91 8.80
CA GLY A 186 -17.31 -13.97 7.83
C GLY A 186 -15.98 -13.71 7.11
N LEU A 187 -15.74 -12.47 6.69
CA LEU A 187 -14.47 -12.06 6.09
C LEU A 187 -13.28 -12.33 7.04
N ILE A 188 -13.38 -11.94 8.32
CA ILE A 188 -12.30 -12.16 9.30
C ILE A 188 -12.04 -13.65 9.50
N LEU A 189 -13.08 -14.49 9.61
CA LEU A 189 -12.92 -15.95 9.77
C LEU A 189 -12.18 -16.57 8.58
N ALA A 190 -12.56 -16.18 7.35
CA ALA A 190 -11.90 -16.63 6.13
C ALA A 190 -10.44 -16.18 6.04
N LEU A 191 -10.15 -14.92 6.35
CA LEU A 191 -8.78 -14.40 6.36
C LEU A 191 -7.90 -15.06 7.42
N ARG A 192 -8.46 -15.44 8.58
CA ARG A 192 -7.73 -16.23 9.60
C ARG A 192 -7.30 -17.60 9.07
N CYS A 193 -8.17 -18.29 8.32
CA CYS A 193 -7.80 -19.57 7.70
C CYS A 193 -6.67 -19.41 6.68
N VAL A 194 -6.70 -18.36 5.87
CA VAL A 194 -5.62 -18.05 4.92
C VAL A 194 -4.33 -17.69 5.66
N SER A 195 -4.40 -16.85 6.70
CA SER A 195 -3.24 -16.48 7.52
C SER A 195 -2.56 -17.69 8.15
N ASP A 196 -3.33 -18.61 8.73
CA ASP A 196 -2.79 -19.84 9.30
C ASP A 196 -2.16 -20.74 8.23
N GLY A 197 -2.78 -20.82 7.04
CA GLY A 197 -2.23 -21.54 5.89
C GLY A 197 -0.88 -20.99 5.44
N ILE A 198 -0.74 -19.67 5.35
CA ILE A 198 0.53 -18.99 5.04
C ILE A 198 1.59 -19.30 6.10
N LYS A 199 1.20 -19.36 7.37
CA LYS A 199 2.08 -19.65 8.50
C LYS A 199 2.41 -21.13 8.66
N GLY A 200 1.84 -22.02 7.82
CA GLY A 200 2.02 -23.47 7.94
C GLY A 200 1.41 -24.07 9.22
N LYS A 201 0.44 -23.38 9.84
CA LYS A 201 -0.25 -23.90 11.02
C LYS A 201 -1.26 -24.97 10.63
N ARG A 202 -1.57 -25.86 11.58
CA ARG A 202 -2.68 -26.80 11.42
C ARG A 202 -3.99 -26.04 11.30
N LEU A 203 -4.69 -26.22 10.19
CA LEU A 203 -5.96 -25.57 9.92
C LEU A 203 -7.06 -26.19 10.80
N SER A 204 -7.91 -25.32 11.35
CA SER A 204 -9.14 -25.70 12.05
C SER A 204 -10.34 -25.12 11.31
N TYR A 205 -11.45 -25.85 11.30
CA TYR A 205 -12.69 -25.36 10.70
C TYR A 205 -13.25 -24.20 11.51
N ARG A 206 -13.63 -23.12 10.83
CA ARG A 206 -14.12 -21.86 11.40
C ARG A 206 -15.48 -21.42 10.84
N GLY A 207 -16.24 -22.34 10.26
CA GLY A 207 -17.58 -22.01 9.78
C GLY A 207 -18.55 -21.74 10.92
N ARG A 208 -19.43 -20.76 10.71
CA ARG A 208 -20.60 -20.56 11.58
C ARG A 208 -21.61 -21.69 11.29
N ARG A 209 -22.33 -22.15 12.32
CA ARG A 209 -23.46 -23.06 12.09
C ARG A 209 -24.50 -22.29 11.29
N GLU A 210 -24.86 -22.81 10.12
CA GLU A 210 -26.03 -22.33 9.39
C GLU A 210 -27.24 -22.55 10.30
N GLY A 211 -27.88 -21.45 10.69
CA GLY A 211 -29.14 -21.44 11.43
C GLY A 211 -30.29 -21.21 10.48
#